data_AF-B8FNV0-F1
#
_entry.id   AF-B8FNV0-F1
#
_cell.length_a   1.000
_cell.length_b   1.000
_cell.length_c   1.000
_cell.angle_alpha   90.00
_cell.angle_beta   90.00
_cell.angle_gamma   90.00
#
_symmetry.space_group_name_H-M   'P 1'
#
loop_
_entity.id
_entity.type
_entity.pdbx_description
1 polymer ?
#
loop_
_entity_poly.entity_id
_entity_poly.type
_entity_poly.pdbx_seq_one_letter_code
_entity_poly.pdbx_strand_id
1 'polypeptide(L)'
;MSSLLDLIKAAGADAVNASNPVNILFGEILTVHPLSVKVDQRFILPADFLMVPERMTKYEVDLQHTHQYTDDGSTSDTSEALTQRIVIRSGLAPGDRVLMLRVQGGQRYVILDKVVVSL
;
A
#
# COMPACT_ATOMS: atom_id res chain seq x y z
N MET A 1 1.31 45.49 -16.98
CA MET A 1 1.21 44.59 -18.16
C MET A 1 2.16 43.44 -17.89
N SER A 2 1.69 42.20 -17.87
CA SER A 2 2.55 41.03 -17.68
C SER A 2 3.60 40.98 -18.79
N SER A 3 4.87 40.77 -18.43
CA SER A 3 5.93 40.67 -19.43
C SER A 3 5.76 39.39 -20.25
N LEU A 4 6.33 39.35 -21.46
CA LEU A 4 6.35 38.14 -22.28
C LEU A 4 6.96 36.94 -21.52
N LEU A 5 7.93 37.21 -20.65
CA LEU A 5 8.54 36.20 -19.78
C LEU A 5 7.53 35.60 -18.80
N ASP A 6 6.60 36.40 -18.29
CA ASP A 6 5.58 35.95 -17.35
C ASP A 6 4.52 35.08 -18.05
N LEU A 7 4.17 35.43 -19.30
CA LEU A 7 3.31 34.60 -20.15
C LEU A 7 3.97 33.25 -20.51
N ILE A 8 5.27 33.23 -20.80
CA ILE A 8 6.01 31.99 -21.08
C ILE A 8 6.10 31.12 -19.82
N LYS A 9 6.37 31.72 -18.66
CA LYS A 9 6.38 30.99 -17.37
C LYS A 9 5.00 30.42 -17.03
N ALA A 10 3.94 31.20 -17.25
CA ALA A 10 2.57 30.76 -17.04
C ALA A 10 2.21 29.59 -17.96
N ALA A 11 2.48 29.71 -19.27
CA ALA A 11 2.22 28.63 -20.23
C ALA A 11 3.02 27.36 -19.91
N GLY A 12 4.26 27.49 -19.44
CA GLY A 12 5.09 26.36 -19.01
C GLY A 12 4.52 25.66 -17.76
N ALA A 13 4.10 26.41 -16.76
CA ALA A 13 3.43 25.87 -15.58
C ALA A 13 2.09 25.21 -15.93
N ASP A 14 1.32 25.83 -16.82
CA ASP A 14 0.03 25.32 -17.29
C ASP A 14 0.19 24.03 -18.10
N ALA A 15 1.25 23.89 -18.92
CA ALA A 15 1.57 22.65 -19.63
C ALA A 15 1.96 21.50 -18.67
N VAL A 16 2.68 21.81 -17.60
CA VAL A 16 3.03 20.85 -16.54
C VAL A 16 1.80 20.43 -15.76
N ASN A 17 0.95 21.38 -15.36
CA ASN A 17 -0.30 21.11 -14.66
C ASN A 17 -1.29 20.33 -15.55
N ALA A 18 -1.38 20.66 -16.84
CA ALA A 18 -2.19 19.95 -17.82
C ALA A 18 -1.71 18.50 -18.05
N SER A 19 -0.45 18.19 -17.72
CA SER A 19 0.07 16.83 -17.74
C SER A 19 -0.40 15.96 -16.56
N ASN A 20 -1.22 16.50 -15.63
CA ASN A 20 -1.68 15.83 -14.41
C ASN A 20 -0.52 15.14 -13.68
N PRO A 21 0.39 15.90 -13.02
CA PRO A 21 1.35 15.30 -12.09
C PRO A 21 0.59 14.39 -11.12
N VAL A 22 1.13 13.19 -10.87
CA VAL A 22 0.49 12.08 -10.14
C VAL A 22 -0.55 12.55 -9.12
N ASN A 23 -1.82 12.18 -9.32
CA ASN A 23 -2.89 12.54 -8.38
C ASN A 23 -2.95 11.54 -7.24
N ILE A 24 -2.96 12.07 -6.01
CA ILE A 24 -3.22 11.32 -4.79
C ILE A 24 -4.74 11.16 -4.64
N LEU A 25 -5.19 9.94 -4.38
CA LEU A 25 -6.59 9.54 -4.25
C LEU A 25 -6.76 8.67 -3.01
N PHE A 26 -7.99 8.61 -2.49
CA PHE A 26 -8.34 7.72 -1.40
C PHE A 26 -9.35 6.67 -1.86
N GLY A 27 -9.13 5.44 -1.43
CA GLY A 27 -9.98 4.31 -1.75
C GLY A 27 -10.39 3.51 -0.53
N GLU A 28 -11.46 2.73 -0.69
CA GLU A 28 -11.89 1.70 0.25
C GLU A 28 -11.88 0.35 -0.48
N ILE A 29 -11.20 -0.64 0.07
CA ILE A 29 -11.19 -2.00 -0.47
C ILE A 29 -12.57 -2.62 -0.29
N LEU A 30 -13.22 -3.06 -1.37
CA LEU A 30 -14.51 -3.76 -1.29
C LEU A 30 -14.33 -5.28 -1.29
N THR A 31 -13.53 -5.80 -2.21
CA THR A 31 -13.24 -7.22 -2.36
C THR A 31 -11.76 -7.43 -2.64
N VAL A 32 -11.21 -8.58 -2.26
CA VAL A 32 -9.78 -8.92 -2.50
C VAL A 32 -9.59 -10.02 -3.55
N HIS A 33 -10.61 -10.84 -3.81
CA HIS A 33 -10.59 -11.90 -4.82
C HIS A 33 -11.95 -11.97 -5.54
N PRO A 34 -12.10 -11.31 -6.71
CA PRO A 34 -11.15 -10.40 -7.34
C PRO A 34 -11.00 -9.08 -6.58
N LEU A 35 -9.86 -8.40 -6.73
CA LEU A 35 -9.63 -7.11 -6.08
C LEU A 35 -10.54 -6.03 -6.66
N SER A 36 -11.21 -5.26 -5.80
CA SER A 36 -11.94 -4.05 -6.21
C SER A 36 -11.85 -2.95 -5.16
N VAL A 37 -11.73 -1.71 -5.63
CA VAL A 37 -11.53 -0.53 -4.77
C VAL A 37 -12.51 0.57 -5.16
N LYS A 38 -13.26 1.07 -4.17
CA LYS A 38 -14.15 2.22 -4.32
C LYS A 38 -13.35 3.50 -4.09
N VAL A 39 -13.24 4.37 -5.08
CA VAL A 39 -12.47 5.61 -5.01
C VAL A 39 -13.39 6.80 -4.80
N ASP A 40 -13.09 7.63 -3.79
CA ASP A 40 -13.80 8.88 -3.43
C ASP A 40 -15.34 8.78 -3.41
N GLN A 41 -15.89 7.59 -3.16
CA GLN A 41 -17.31 7.27 -3.28
C GLN A 41 -17.94 7.47 -4.67
N ARG A 42 -17.14 7.71 -5.72
CA ARG A 42 -17.65 8.06 -7.06
C ARG A 42 -17.71 6.86 -8.01
N PHE A 43 -16.69 6.00 -7.99
CA PHE A 43 -16.57 4.87 -8.90
C PHE A 43 -15.80 3.70 -8.28
N ILE A 44 -15.87 2.54 -8.92
CA ILE A 44 -15.20 1.30 -8.49
C ILE A 44 -14.17 0.93 -9.54
N LEU A 45 -12.94 0.66 -9.11
CA LEU A 45 -11.86 0.15 -9.94
C LEU A 45 -11.75 -1.37 -9.76
N PRO A 46 -11.88 -2.18 -10.84
CA PRO A 46 -11.55 -3.59 -10.79
C PRO A 46 -10.04 -3.82 -10.85
N ALA A 47 -9.63 -5.04 -10.53
CA ALA A 47 -8.23 -5.48 -10.43
C ALA A 47 -7.34 -5.05 -11.62
N ASP A 48 -7.86 -5.09 -12.85
CA ASP A 48 -7.10 -4.78 -14.07
C ASP A 48 -6.54 -3.34 -14.13
N PHE A 49 -7.13 -2.42 -13.37
CA PHE A 49 -6.68 -1.02 -13.30
C PHE A 49 -5.78 -0.75 -12.08
N LEU A 50 -5.54 -1.75 -11.23
CA LEU A 50 -4.85 -1.60 -9.96
C LEU A 50 -3.46 -2.23 -10.03
N MET A 51 -2.47 -1.47 -9.57
CA MET A 51 -1.12 -1.95 -9.32
C MET A 51 -0.95 -2.06 -7.80
N VAL A 52 -0.75 -3.29 -7.34
CA VAL A 52 -0.61 -3.62 -5.91
C VAL A 52 0.86 -3.91 -5.63
N PRO A 53 1.57 -3.07 -4.86
CA PRO A 53 2.93 -3.36 -4.44
C PRO A 53 2.99 -4.60 -3.55
N GLU A 54 4.13 -5.28 -3.54
CA GLU A 54 4.38 -6.46 -2.69
C GLU A 54 4.11 -6.19 -1.20
N ARG A 55 4.36 -4.97 -0.72
CA ARG A 55 4.13 -4.61 0.68
C ARG A 55 2.65 -4.64 1.08
N MET A 56 1.74 -4.59 0.10
CA MET A 56 0.29 -4.68 0.30
C MET A 56 -0.24 -6.12 0.25
N THR A 57 0.62 -7.11 0.01
CA THR A 57 0.23 -8.53 0.02
C THR A 57 0.54 -9.18 1.38
N LYS A 58 -0.10 -10.33 1.62
CA LYS A 58 0.10 -11.10 2.84
C LYS A 58 1.55 -11.59 2.90
N TYR A 59 2.21 -11.40 4.04
CA TYR A 59 3.55 -11.89 4.29
C TYR A 59 3.58 -12.64 5.61
N GLU A 60 3.89 -13.93 5.51
CA GLU A 60 4.01 -14.86 6.63
C GLU A 60 5.41 -15.44 6.66
N VAL A 61 5.91 -15.68 7.87
CA VAL A 61 7.22 -16.29 8.11
C VAL A 61 7.01 -17.55 8.94
N ASP A 62 7.67 -18.63 8.52
CA ASP A 62 7.84 -19.83 9.32
C ASP A 62 9.09 -19.63 10.18
N LEU A 63 8.89 -19.36 11.47
CA LEU A 63 9.97 -19.12 12.42
C LEU A 63 9.74 -20.00 13.63
N GLN A 64 10.40 -21.14 13.66
CA GLN A 64 10.42 -22.04 14.81
C GLN A 64 11.79 -21.95 15.46
N HIS A 65 11.82 -21.88 16.79
CA HIS A 65 13.07 -21.81 17.52
C HIS A 65 12.96 -22.45 18.90
N THR A 66 14.11 -22.85 19.42
CA THR A 66 14.30 -23.23 20.82
C THR A 66 15.30 -22.27 21.46
N HIS A 67 15.18 -22.08 22.75
CA HIS A 67 16.18 -21.39 23.56
C HIS A 67 16.93 -22.40 24.42
N GLN A 68 18.26 -22.29 24.41
CA GLN A 68 19.14 -23.00 25.31
C GLN A 68 19.27 -22.24 26.63
N TYR A 69 19.22 -22.94 27.76
CA TYR A 69 19.44 -22.38 29.09
C TYR A 69 20.26 -23.33 29.95
N THR A 70 20.86 -22.80 31.01
CA THR A 70 21.58 -23.60 32.01
C THR A 70 20.94 -23.38 33.37
N ASP A 71 20.56 -24.48 34.03
CA ASP A 71 20.04 -24.49 35.39
C ASP A 71 20.79 -25.54 36.21
N ASP A 72 21.25 -25.17 37.40
CA ASP A 72 22.08 -25.98 38.29
C ASP A 72 23.24 -26.75 37.60
N GLY A 73 23.93 -26.08 36.67
CA GLY A 73 25.07 -26.66 35.94
C GLY A 73 24.70 -27.64 34.82
N SER A 74 23.41 -27.89 34.60
CA SER A 74 22.89 -28.67 33.46
C SER A 74 22.39 -27.73 32.35
N THR A 75 22.84 -27.95 31.12
CA THR A 75 22.33 -27.22 29.95
C THR A 75 21.18 -27.99 29.31
N SER A 76 20.07 -27.32 29.06
CA SER A 76 18.88 -27.89 28.44
C SER A 76 18.26 -26.91 27.44
N ASP A 77 17.49 -27.44 26.50
CA ASP A 77 16.72 -26.63 25.57
C ASP A 77 15.26 -26.53 26.01
N THR A 78 14.63 -25.41 25.69
CA THR A 78 13.17 -25.23 25.79
C THR A 78 12.46 -26.00 24.68
N SER A 79 11.15 -26.22 24.85
CA SER A 79 10.29 -26.73 23.77
C SER A 79 10.26 -25.77 22.58
N GLU A 80 10.00 -26.31 21.39
CA GLU A 80 9.82 -25.50 20.17
C GLU A 80 8.77 -24.40 20.38
N ALA A 81 9.19 -23.17 20.19
CA ALA A 81 8.35 -21.98 20.22
C ALA A 81 7.97 -21.56 18.79
N LEU A 82 6.85 -20.84 18.68
CA LEU A 82 6.33 -20.28 17.41
C LEU A 82 6.06 -21.37 16.35
N THR A 83 5.43 -22.47 16.77
CA THR A 83 5.05 -23.61 15.91
C THR A 83 3.99 -23.30 14.85
N GLN A 84 3.44 -22.08 14.84
CA GLN A 84 2.51 -21.59 13.83
C GLN A 84 3.15 -20.46 13.03
N ARG A 85 2.74 -20.32 11.76
CA ARG A 85 3.20 -19.23 10.91
C ARG A 85 2.86 -17.87 11.52
N ILE A 86 3.87 -17.00 11.55
CA ILE A 86 3.73 -15.65 12.06
C ILE A 86 3.31 -14.76 10.88
N VAL A 87 2.18 -14.09 11.04
CA VAL A 87 1.72 -13.09 10.08
C VAL A 87 2.44 -11.77 10.37
N ILE A 88 3.37 -11.40 9.51
CA ILE A 88 4.08 -10.11 9.61
C ILE A 88 3.26 -9.01 8.93
N ARG A 89 2.56 -9.33 7.83
CA ARG A 89 1.60 -8.44 7.16
C ARG A 89 0.38 -9.23 6.73
N SER A 90 -0.81 -8.72 7.04
CA SER A 90 -2.08 -9.34 6.65
C SER A 90 -2.44 -9.16 5.18
N GLY A 91 -1.81 -8.20 4.49
CA GLY A 91 -2.21 -7.77 3.14
C GLY A 91 -3.50 -6.94 3.16
N LEU A 92 -4.08 -6.65 1.99
CA LEU A 92 -5.36 -5.92 1.87
C LEU A 92 -6.55 -6.77 2.36
N ALA A 93 -7.53 -6.12 2.95
CA ALA A 93 -8.80 -6.71 3.40
C ALA A 93 -9.98 -5.76 3.09
N PRO A 94 -11.22 -6.28 2.92
CA PRO A 94 -12.41 -5.45 2.79
C PRO A 94 -12.55 -4.45 3.93
N GLY A 95 -12.92 -3.22 3.60
CA GLY A 95 -13.04 -2.09 4.54
C GLY A 95 -11.74 -1.33 4.80
N ASP A 96 -10.58 -1.83 4.35
CA ASP A 96 -9.33 -1.07 4.45
C ASP A 96 -9.43 0.24 3.66
N ARG A 97 -9.05 1.35 4.28
CA ARG A 97 -8.83 2.61 3.59
C ARG A 97 -7.42 2.66 3.03
N VAL A 98 -7.28 3.04 1.77
CA VAL A 98 -6.00 3.04 1.06
C VAL A 98 -5.71 4.39 0.42
N LEU A 99 -4.43 4.74 0.42
CA LEU A 99 -3.86 5.85 -0.33
C LEU A 99 -3.46 5.35 -1.71
N MET A 100 -3.83 6.07 -2.76
CA MET A 100 -3.63 5.65 -4.13
C MET A 100 -3.00 6.75 -4.99
N LEU A 101 -2.25 6.36 -6.01
CA LEU A 101 -1.62 7.25 -6.96
C LEU A 101 -2.14 6.94 -8.37
N ARG A 102 -2.67 7.94 -9.07
CA ARG A 102 -3.03 7.80 -10.49
C ARG A 102 -1.79 7.97 -11.37
N VAL A 103 -1.53 6.98 -12.22
CA VAL A 103 -0.40 7.02 -13.16
C VAL A 103 -0.74 7.86 -14.39
N GLN A 104 0.22 8.66 -14.85
CA GLN A 104 0.09 9.50 -16.04
C GLN A 104 -0.09 8.68 -17.32
N GLY A 105 -0.82 9.25 -18.29
CA GLY A 105 -1.00 8.64 -19.61
C GLY A 105 -1.95 7.44 -19.65
N GLY A 106 -2.67 7.12 -18.56
CA GLY A 106 -3.61 6.00 -18.54
C GLY A 106 -4.63 6.01 -17.40
N GLN A 107 -5.32 4.88 -17.24
CA GLN A 107 -6.33 4.64 -16.21
C GLN A 107 -5.81 3.68 -15.11
N ARG A 108 -4.48 3.62 -14.91
CA ARG A 108 -3.88 2.75 -13.89
C ARG A 108 -3.67 3.50 -12.59
N TYR A 109 -3.84 2.79 -11.48
CA TYR A 109 -3.72 3.33 -10.13
C TYR A 109 -2.83 2.43 -9.29
N VAL A 110 -1.87 3.02 -8.59
CA VAL A 110 -1.02 2.30 -7.63
C VAL A 110 -1.63 2.42 -6.24
N ILE A 111 -1.80 1.32 -5.52
CA ILE A 111 -2.08 1.36 -4.08
C ILE A 111 -0.77 1.63 -3.37
N LEU A 112 -0.63 2.80 -2.74
CA LEU A 112 0.60 3.21 -2.10
C LEU A 112 0.72 2.61 -0.70
N ASP A 113 -0.30 2.77 0.13
CA ASP A 113 -0.34 2.24 1.50
C ASP A 113 -1.78 2.20 2.06
N LYS A 114 -1.95 1.57 3.23
CA LYS A 114 -3.16 1.67 4.04
C LYS A 114 -3.14 2.94 4.89
N VAL A 115 -4.30 3.56 5.04
CA VAL A 115 -4.49 4.73 5.91
C VAL A 115 -4.92 4.26 7.29
N VAL A 116 -4.20 4.71 8.32
CA VAL A 116 -4.57 4.46 9.73
C VAL A 116 -5.68 5.42 10.12
N VAL A 117 -6.82 4.89 10.59
CA VAL A 117 -8.02 5.69 10.92
C VAL A 117 -7.98 6.20 12.37
N SER A 118 -7.15 5.62 13.24
CA SER A 118 -6.93 6.06 14.62
C SER A 118 -5.52 5.71 15.10
N LEU A 119 -4.82 6.66 15.71
CA LEU A 119 -3.52 6.49 16.37
C LEU A 119 -3.69 6.37 17.89
#